data_AF-A0A497JQY1-F1
#
_entry.id   AF-A0A497JQY1-F1
#
_cell.length_a   1.000
_cell.length_b   1.000
_cell.length_c   1.000
_cell.angle_alpha   90.00
_cell.angle_beta   90.00
_cell.angle_gamma   90.00
#
_symmetry.space_group_name_H-M   'P 1'
#
loop_
_entity.id
_entity.type
_entity.pdbx_description
1 polymer ?
#
loop_
_entity_poly.entity_id
_entity_poly.type
_entity_poly.pdbx_seq_one_letter_code
_entity_poly.pdbx_strand_id
1 'polypeptide(L)'
;MPQIRCPHCGARINLESRKETDFRMILASLKKGPKTFTDLLRATELPRKTLSLRLKELRELKLIVKDGGYRLNDEPPSNLGGEMLERLNKPVLFTRKRVIVLFLILCIAIPVSSYVQANILPKEEKQEEITPTVYYGNLTVAVKIQKVQDLFTWQVKLSYDPEELVFLEAWRGDFFGKDEILSGIFAKDKYGKEYGIENWLVIGDTLIGNYYQHIPGVNGSGTLAIVKFAIKIPTVPKTPKIVFDQDTFLLNSYGKELHSASSMLSVERM
;
A
#
# COMPACT_ATOMS: atom_id res chain seq x y z
N MET A 1 15.45 -3.40 31.34
CA MET A 1 14.48 -2.29 31.45
C MET A 1 13.13 -2.78 30.96
N PRO A 2 12.03 -2.58 31.72
CA PRO A 2 10.72 -3.07 31.32
C PRO A 2 10.24 -2.35 30.05
N GLN A 3 9.88 -3.13 29.03
CA GLN A 3 9.35 -2.65 27.76
C GLN A 3 7.92 -3.16 27.60
N ILE A 4 7.01 -2.29 27.19
CA ILE A 4 5.63 -2.67 26.88
C ILE A 4 5.39 -2.56 25.38
N ARG A 5 4.60 -3.48 24.84
CA ARG A 5 4.18 -3.42 23.44
C ARG A 5 2.95 -2.54 23.33
N CYS A 6 3.01 -1.51 22.49
CA CYS A 6 1.85 -0.66 22.21
C CYS A 6 0.75 -1.53 21.57
N PRO A 7 -0.47 -1.58 22.14
CA PRO A 7 -1.56 -2.37 21.58
C PRO A 7 -2.08 -1.83 20.24
N HIS A 8 -1.80 -0.56 19.92
CA HIS A 8 -2.31 0.10 18.71
C HIS A 8 -1.34 0.07 17.52
N CYS A 9 -0.02 0.15 17.76
CA CYS A 9 0.98 0.20 16.69
C CYS A 9 2.07 -0.88 16.80
N GLY A 10 2.01 -1.75 17.81
CA GLY A 10 2.96 -2.85 17.99
C GLY A 10 4.38 -2.44 18.40
N ALA A 11 4.68 -1.14 18.48
CA ALA A 11 5.99 -0.61 18.87
C ALA A 11 6.34 -0.99 20.32
N ARG A 12 7.60 -1.36 20.56
CA ARG A 12 8.13 -1.60 21.92
C ARG A 12 8.50 -0.26 22.54
N ILE A 13 7.75 0.14 23.56
CA ILE A 13 7.96 1.40 24.26
C ILE A 13 8.77 1.11 25.52
N ASN A 14 9.92 1.76 25.64
CA ASN A 14 10.65 1.83 26.89
C ASN A 14 9.86 2.76 27.85
N LEU A 15 9.40 2.19 28.97
CA LEU A 15 8.57 2.89 29.95
C LEU A 15 9.26 4.12 30.57
N GLU A 16 10.58 4.05 30.73
CA GLU A 16 11.39 5.13 31.30
C GLU A 16 11.53 6.28 30.30
N SER A 17 11.78 5.97 29.03
CA SER A 17 11.82 6.97 27.95
C SER A 17 10.47 7.64 27.74
N ARG A 18 9.37 6.89 27.89
CA ARG A 18 8.02 7.47 27.81
C ARG A 18 7.74 8.40 29.00
N LYS A 19 8.12 7.99 30.22
CA LYS A 19 8.01 8.82 31.42
C LYS A 19 8.79 10.13 31.28
N GLU A 20 10.02 10.07 30.76
CA GLU A 20 10.84 11.26 30.51
C GLU A 20 10.18 12.21 29.49
N THR A 21 9.59 11.66 28.43
CA THR A 21 8.87 12.44 27.41
C THR A 21 7.65 13.15 28.01
N ASP A 22 6.84 12.43 28.80
CA ASP A 22 5.67 13.00 29.47
C ASP A 22 6.08 14.15 30.42
N PHE A 23 7.16 13.98 31.19
CA PHE A 23 7.71 15.03 32.05
C PHE A 23 8.17 16.24 31.27
N ARG A 24 8.85 16.05 30.12
CA ARG A 24 9.29 17.15 29.26
C ARG A 24 8.12 17.99 28.77
N MET A 25 7.04 17.34 28.33
CA MET A 25 5.85 18.04 27.83
C MET A 25 5.18 18.88 28.93
N ILE A 26 5.06 18.32 30.14
CA ILE A 26 4.47 19.02 31.30
C ILE A 26 5.32 20.22 31.69
N LEU A 27 6.63 20.03 31.89
CA LEU A 27 7.54 21.10 32.31
C LEU A 27 7.66 22.19 31.24
N ALA A 28 7.70 21.83 29.95
CA ALA A 28 7.71 22.80 28.86
C ALA A 28 6.44 23.67 28.81
N SER A 29 5.29 23.10 29.18
CA SER A 29 4.04 23.86 29.31
C SER A 29 4.08 24.83 30.49
N LEU A 30 4.61 24.38 31.64
CA LEU A 30 4.73 25.18 32.86
C LEU A 30 5.77 26.30 32.79
N LYS A 31 6.77 26.18 31.91
CA LYS A 31 7.69 27.30 31.60
C LYS A 31 6.98 28.53 31.05
N LYS A 32 5.81 28.36 30.42
CA LYS A 32 5.01 29.46 29.88
C LYS A 32 4.14 30.15 30.94
N GLY A 33 4.27 29.75 32.21
CA GLY A 33 3.50 30.27 33.34
C GLY A 33 2.67 29.19 34.05
N PRO A 34 2.03 29.54 35.18
CA PRO A 34 1.21 28.62 35.95
C PRO A 34 0.01 28.12 35.13
N LYS A 35 -0.35 26.84 35.28
CA LYS A 35 -1.41 26.18 34.52
C LYS A 35 -2.34 25.36 35.41
N THR A 36 -3.63 25.33 35.11
CA THR A 36 -4.56 24.41 35.77
C THR A 36 -4.38 22.98 35.24
N PHE A 37 -5.00 22.00 35.91
CA PHE A 37 -5.01 20.62 35.40
C PHE A 37 -5.63 20.51 34.01
N THR A 38 -6.70 21.26 33.75
CA THR A 38 -7.40 21.27 32.46
C THR A 38 -6.53 21.87 31.36
N ASP A 39 -5.77 22.92 31.67
CA ASP A 39 -4.84 23.54 30.72
C ASP A 39 -3.71 22.59 30.36
N LEU A 40 -3.15 21.88 31.35
CA LEU A 40 -2.12 20.86 31.11
C LEU A 40 -2.67 19.67 30.33
N LEU A 41 -3.91 19.26 30.57
CA LEU A 41 -4.55 18.19 29.81
C LEU A 41 -4.69 18.57 28.33
N ARG A 42 -5.10 19.81 28.05
CA ARG A 42 -5.19 20.32 26.67
C ARG A 42 -3.83 20.54 26.03
N ALA A 43 -2.84 21.01 26.78
CA ALA A 43 -1.51 21.32 26.25
C ALA A 43 -0.63 20.08 26.01
N THR A 44 -0.85 19.00 26.76
CA THR A 44 -0.01 17.79 26.68
C THR A 44 -0.71 16.61 26.00
N GLU A 45 -2.04 16.66 25.86
CA GLU A 45 -2.88 15.58 25.30
C GLU A 45 -2.67 14.21 25.98
N LEU A 46 -2.08 14.19 27.17
CA LEU A 46 -1.85 12.98 27.93
C LEU A 46 -3.19 12.45 28.49
N PRO A 47 -3.38 11.12 28.58
CA PRO A 47 -4.55 10.56 29.26
C PRO A 47 -4.65 11.10 30.69
N ARG A 48 -5.86 11.42 31.16
CA ARG A 48 -6.10 12.04 32.49
C ARG A 48 -5.40 11.31 33.63
N LYS A 49 -5.47 9.97 33.64
CA LYS A 49 -4.82 9.13 34.66
C LYS A 49 -3.29 9.25 34.60
N THR A 50 -2.73 9.22 33.40
CA THR A 50 -1.28 9.39 33.17
C THR A 50 -0.81 10.77 33.61
N LEU A 51 -1.51 11.84 33.22
CA LEU A 51 -1.16 13.20 33.63
C LEU A 51 -1.20 13.35 35.15
N SER A 52 -2.25 12.84 35.81
CA SER A 52 -2.36 12.87 37.27
C SER A 52 -1.21 12.13 37.97
N LEU A 53 -0.84 10.94 37.47
CA LEU A 53 0.29 10.18 37.99
C LEU A 53 1.61 10.95 37.83
N ARG A 54 1.87 11.50 36.64
CA ARG A 54 3.10 12.24 36.34
C ARG A 54 3.22 13.52 37.15
N LEU A 55 2.12 14.24 37.38
CA LEU A 55 2.10 15.43 38.24
C LEU A 55 2.36 15.07 39.71
N LYS A 56 1.90 13.90 40.18
CA LYS A 56 2.24 13.42 41.53
C LYS A 56 3.74 13.14 41.65
N GLU A 57 4.31 12.41 40.69
CA GLU A 57 5.75 12.11 40.67
C GLU A 57 6.62 13.38 40.57
N LEU A 58 6.25 14.36 39.74
CA LEU A 58 6.98 15.64 39.62
C LEU A 58 6.92 16.48 40.91
N ARG A 59 5.82 16.37 41.68
CA ARG A 59 5.71 17.00 43.00
C ARG A 59 6.58 16.29 44.04
N GLU A 60 6.62 14.96 44.02
CA GLU A 60 7.50 14.16 44.88
C GLU A 60 8.98 14.48 44.61
N LEU A 61 9.33 14.70 43.34
CA LEU A 61 10.65 15.17 42.91
C LEU A 61 10.92 16.65 43.22
N LYS A 62 9.96 17.37 43.82
CA LYS A 62 10.01 18.81 44.13
C LYS A 62 10.31 19.70 42.91
N LEU A 63 9.93 19.26 41.71
CA LEU A 63 10.12 20.01 40.46
C LEU A 63 8.96 20.98 40.17
N ILE A 64 7.77 20.68 40.71
CA ILE A 64 6.57 21.50 40.56
C ILE A 64 5.85 21.67 41.90
N VAL A 65 5.19 22.82 42.06
CA VAL A 65 4.38 23.16 43.23
C VAL A 65 2.92 23.34 42.81
N LYS A 66 1.98 23.01 43.70
CA LYS A 66 0.54 23.12 43.46
C LYS A 66 -0.07 24.22 44.35
N ASP A 67 -0.13 25.45 43.84
CA ASP A 67 -0.68 26.63 44.53
C ASP A 67 -1.74 27.31 43.64
N GLY A 68 -3.01 26.93 43.76
CA GLY A 68 -4.09 27.41 42.87
C GLY A 68 -3.99 26.95 41.40
N GLY A 69 -2.93 26.22 41.07
CA GLY A 69 -2.57 25.66 39.77
C GLY A 69 -1.23 24.94 39.91
N TYR A 70 -0.64 24.47 38.82
CA TYR A 70 0.71 23.90 38.82
C TYR A 70 1.69 24.95 38.32
N ARG A 71 2.83 25.10 39.01
CA ARG A 71 3.95 25.96 38.60
C ARG A 71 5.28 25.26 38.83
N LEU A 72 6.33 25.73 38.14
CA LEU A 72 7.69 25.26 38.40
C LEU A 72 8.14 25.73 39.79
N ASN A 73 8.94 24.90 40.47
CA ASN A 73 9.56 25.27 41.73
C ASN A 73 10.78 26.18 41.46
N ASP A 74 10.90 27.29 42.18
CA ASP A 74 11.95 28.29 41.97
C ASP A 74 13.31 27.85 42.53
N GLU A 75 13.34 26.90 43.48
CA GLU A 75 14.55 26.27 44.02
C GLU A 75 14.46 24.72 43.97
N PRO A 76 14.84 24.08 42.84
CA PRO A 76 14.87 22.63 42.74
C PRO A 76 16.04 22.03 43.55
N PRO A 77 15.88 20.84 44.19
CA PRO A 77 16.93 20.22 44.99
C PRO A 77 18.15 19.82 44.12
N SER A 78 19.34 20.18 44.60
CA SER A 78 20.63 20.09 43.89
C SER A 78 21.09 18.67 43.52
N ASN A 79 20.47 17.62 44.06
CA ASN A 79 21.08 16.28 44.06
C ASN A 79 20.36 15.24 43.18
N LEU A 80 19.14 15.54 42.69
CA LEU A 80 18.36 14.57 41.90
C LEU A 80 17.45 15.25 40.85
N GLY A 81 16.88 16.41 41.20
CA GLY A 81 16.04 17.19 40.29
C GLY A 81 16.85 17.99 39.25
N GLY A 82 18.04 18.47 39.65
CA GLY A 82 18.94 19.26 38.81
C GLY A 82 19.40 18.52 37.55
N GLU A 83 19.95 17.31 37.68
CA GLU A 83 20.45 16.53 36.54
C GLU A 83 19.32 16.14 35.58
N MET A 84 18.14 15.79 36.12
CA MET A 84 16.95 15.45 35.32
C MET A 84 16.39 16.67 34.57
N LEU A 85 16.27 17.82 35.24
CA LEU A 85 15.91 19.10 34.62
C LEU A 85 16.91 19.50 33.53
N GLU A 86 18.20 19.29 33.76
CA GLU A 86 19.26 19.59 32.80
C GLU A 86 19.16 18.69 31.55
N ARG A 87 18.89 17.38 31.72
CA ARG A 87 18.62 16.45 30.61
C ARG A 87 17.33 16.80 29.85
N LEU A 88 16.29 17.27 30.53
CA LEU A 88 15.01 17.67 29.94
C LEU A 88 15.09 19.05 29.25
N ASN A 89 15.98 19.94 29.69
CA ASN A 89 16.23 21.25 29.12
C ASN A 89 17.23 21.25 27.97
N LYS A 90 18.00 20.18 27.78
CA LYS A 90 18.87 20.06 26.61
C LYS A 90 17.98 20.08 25.36
N PRO A 91 18.03 21.14 24.53
CA PRO A 91 17.40 21.06 23.22
C PRO A 91 17.99 19.85 22.51
N VAL A 92 17.18 19.12 21.75
CA VAL A 92 17.68 18.15 20.77
C VAL A 92 18.36 18.97 19.66
N LEU A 93 19.51 19.54 20.00
CA LEU A 93 20.43 20.13 19.07
C LEU A 93 21.00 18.94 18.30
N PHE A 94 20.48 18.73 17.10
CA PHE A 94 21.37 18.28 16.05
C PHE A 94 22.50 19.31 16.03
N THR A 95 23.60 18.99 16.68
CA THR A 95 24.79 19.85 16.70
C THR A 95 25.12 20.18 15.26
N ARG A 96 25.51 21.42 14.96
CA ARG A 96 25.87 21.87 13.61
C ARG A 96 26.78 20.86 12.89
N LYS A 97 27.67 20.20 13.64
CA LYS A 97 28.51 19.09 13.17
C LYS A 97 27.72 17.84 12.70
N ARG A 98 26.69 17.40 13.44
CA ARG A 98 25.82 16.28 13.05
C ARG A 98 24.93 16.61 11.85
N VAL A 99 24.44 17.86 11.75
CA VAL A 99 23.70 18.32 10.56
C VAL A 99 24.62 18.33 9.34
N ILE A 100 25.84 18.86 9.46
CA ILE A 100 26.84 18.87 8.38
C ILE A 100 27.20 17.44 7.96
N VAL A 101 27.40 16.52 8.90
CA VAL A 101 27.68 15.11 8.58
C VAL A 101 26.52 14.45 7.84
N LEU A 102 25.27 14.67 8.27
CA LEU A 102 24.10 14.16 7.55
C LEU A 102 23.97 14.75 6.15
N PHE A 103 24.27 16.04 5.99
CA PHE A 103 24.27 16.71 4.70
C PHE A 103 25.37 16.16 3.77
N LEU A 104 26.56 15.89 4.30
CA LEU A 104 27.66 15.27 3.55
C LEU A 104 27.31 13.84 3.11
N ILE A 105 26.70 13.05 3.99
CA ILE A 105 26.22 11.69 3.64
C ILE A 105 25.17 11.77 2.53
N LEU A 106 24.24 12.72 2.60
CA LEU A 106 23.24 12.95 1.56
C LEU A 106 23.89 13.33 0.22
N CYS A 107 24.85 14.25 0.23
CA CYS A 107 25.58 14.68 -0.97
C CYS A 107 26.40 13.56 -1.62
N ILE A 108 26.84 12.56 -0.85
CA ILE A 108 27.56 11.39 -1.36
C ILE A 108 26.57 10.30 -1.85
N ALA A 109 25.47 10.08 -1.14
CA ALA A 109 24.50 9.04 -1.47
C ALA A 109 23.75 9.29 -2.80
N ILE A 110 23.43 10.55 -3.10
CA ILE A 110 22.69 10.91 -4.32
C ILE A 110 23.48 10.54 -5.61
N PRO A 111 24.75 10.96 -5.81
CA PRO A 111 25.51 10.59 -7.00
C PRO A 111 25.77 9.07 -7.15
N VAL A 112 26.01 8.38 -6.02
CA VAL A 112 26.23 6.92 -6.05
C VAL A 112 24.97 6.19 -6.51
N SER A 113 23.79 6.61 -6.06
CA SER A 113 22.53 6.01 -6.51
C SER A 113 22.27 6.20 -8.01
N SER A 114 22.57 7.39 -8.57
CA SER A 114 22.43 7.64 -10.01
C SER A 114 23.44 6.87 -10.86
N TYR A 115 24.68 6.72 -10.38
CA TYR A 115 25.71 5.95 -11.08
C TYR A 115 25.38 4.46 -11.13
N VAL A 116 24.84 3.92 -10.04
CA VAL A 116 24.36 2.54 -10.00
C VAL A 116 23.18 2.34 -10.94
N GLN A 117 22.25 3.29 -11.01
CA GLN A 117 21.09 3.21 -11.92
C GLN A 117 21.50 3.24 -13.39
N ALA A 118 22.49 4.06 -13.77
CA ALA A 118 22.98 4.15 -15.15
C ALA A 118 23.71 2.89 -15.64
N ASN A 119 24.31 2.10 -14.73
CA ASN A 119 25.00 0.85 -15.07
C ASN A 119 24.11 -0.40 -14.94
N ILE A 120 22.93 -0.29 -14.32
CA ILE A 120 21.93 -1.38 -14.24
C ILE A 120 20.94 -1.29 -15.41
N LEU A 121 20.75 -0.11 -15.99
CA LEU A 121 19.95 0.01 -17.21
C LEU A 121 20.61 -0.81 -18.33
N PRO A 122 19.85 -1.71 -19.00
CA PRO A 122 20.34 -2.41 -20.18
C PRO A 122 20.90 -1.37 -21.15
N LYS A 123 22.13 -1.60 -21.60
CA LYS A 123 22.74 -0.83 -22.69
C LYS A 123 21.73 -0.85 -23.84
N GLU A 124 21.30 0.31 -24.32
CA GLU A 124 20.36 0.42 -25.45
C GLU A 124 20.89 -0.45 -26.60
N GLU A 125 20.28 -1.62 -26.75
CA GLU A 125 20.56 -2.49 -27.89
C GLU A 125 20.01 -1.76 -29.11
N LYS A 126 20.87 -1.74 -30.12
CA LYS A 126 20.64 -1.14 -31.43
C LYS A 126 19.24 -1.55 -31.89
N GLN A 127 18.31 -0.59 -31.95
CA GLN A 127 16.96 -0.83 -32.47
C GLN A 127 17.10 -1.46 -33.85
N GLU A 128 16.75 -2.75 -33.96
CA GLU A 128 16.58 -3.39 -35.24
C GLU A 128 15.53 -2.60 -36.01
N GLU A 129 15.84 -2.35 -37.28
CA GLU A 129 15.00 -1.59 -38.20
C GLU A 129 13.59 -2.19 -38.22
N ILE A 130 12.64 -1.50 -37.58
CA ILE A 130 11.26 -1.94 -37.46
C ILE A 130 10.65 -1.89 -38.86
N THR A 131 10.64 -3.03 -39.55
CA THR A 131 9.73 -3.21 -40.67
C THR A 131 8.30 -2.95 -40.14
N PRO A 132 7.51 -2.07 -40.77
CA PRO A 132 6.18 -1.75 -40.27
C PRO A 132 5.36 -3.03 -40.27
N THR A 133 5.01 -3.51 -39.07
CA THR A 133 4.14 -4.67 -38.93
C THR A 133 2.79 -4.33 -39.56
N VAL A 134 2.47 -5.00 -40.67
CA VAL A 134 1.21 -4.76 -41.39
C VAL A 134 0.13 -5.66 -40.79
N TYR A 135 -1.02 -5.05 -40.49
CA TYR A 135 -2.20 -5.74 -39.97
C TYR A 135 -3.27 -5.82 -41.06
N TYR A 136 -4.03 -6.91 -41.13
CA TYR A 136 -5.08 -7.10 -42.15
C TYR A 136 -6.50 -7.15 -41.57
N GLY A 137 -6.65 -7.09 -40.25
CA GLY A 137 -7.97 -7.11 -39.61
C GLY A 137 -7.90 -7.14 -38.09
N ASN A 138 -9.08 -7.25 -37.47
CA ASN A 138 -9.23 -7.39 -36.03
C ASN A 138 -9.97 -8.69 -35.72
N LEU A 139 -9.59 -9.33 -34.62
CA LEU A 139 -10.28 -10.47 -34.02
C LEU A 139 -10.89 -10.01 -32.69
N THR A 140 -12.20 -10.15 -32.55
CA THR A 140 -12.89 -9.89 -31.28
C THR A 140 -13.34 -11.21 -30.67
N VAL A 141 -13.04 -11.41 -29.39
CA VAL A 141 -13.47 -12.60 -28.64
C VAL A 141 -14.17 -12.23 -27.35
N ALA A 142 -15.15 -13.02 -26.96
CA ALA A 142 -15.86 -12.91 -25.69
C ALA A 142 -15.39 -14.02 -24.73
N VAL A 143 -14.99 -13.62 -23.52
CA VAL A 143 -14.79 -14.52 -22.38
C VAL A 143 -16.16 -14.69 -21.72
N LYS A 144 -16.73 -15.89 -21.83
CA LYS A 144 -18.05 -16.21 -21.30
C LYS A 144 -17.97 -17.14 -20.10
N ILE A 145 -18.99 -17.05 -19.27
CA ILE A 145 -19.19 -17.95 -18.14
C ILE A 145 -20.58 -18.61 -18.21
N GLN A 146 -20.69 -19.85 -17.73
CA GLN A 146 -21.93 -20.61 -17.71
C GLN A 146 -22.25 -21.21 -16.34
N LYS A 147 -23.52 -21.07 -15.93
CA LYS A 147 -24.14 -21.73 -14.78
C LYS A 147 -23.35 -21.56 -13.47
N VAL A 148 -22.77 -20.38 -13.27
CA VAL A 148 -22.01 -20.06 -12.07
C VAL A 148 -22.96 -19.72 -10.92
N GLN A 149 -22.52 -20.03 -9.70
CA GLN A 149 -23.20 -19.60 -8.48
C GLN A 149 -22.24 -18.74 -7.65
N ASP A 150 -22.76 -17.62 -7.14
CA ASP A 150 -22.11 -16.70 -6.22
C ASP A 150 -20.78 -16.14 -6.74
N LEU A 151 -20.65 -15.84 -8.04
CA LEU A 151 -19.41 -15.28 -8.58
C LEU A 151 -19.19 -13.86 -8.06
N PHE A 152 -18.04 -13.61 -7.43
CA PHE A 152 -17.70 -12.32 -6.83
C PHE A 152 -16.43 -11.70 -7.42
N THR A 153 -15.42 -12.52 -7.67
CA THR A 153 -14.16 -12.11 -8.30
C THR A 153 -13.78 -13.12 -9.35
N TRP A 154 -13.19 -12.67 -10.45
CA TRP A 154 -12.64 -13.57 -11.45
C TRP A 154 -11.34 -13.03 -12.03
N GLN A 155 -10.50 -13.95 -12.46
CA GLN A 155 -9.34 -13.68 -13.28
C GLN A 155 -9.19 -14.80 -14.29
N VAL A 156 -8.95 -14.45 -15.56
CA VAL A 156 -8.55 -15.40 -16.59
C VAL A 156 -7.17 -15.02 -17.10
N LYS A 157 -6.37 -16.02 -17.39
CA LYS A 157 -5.12 -15.88 -18.12
C LYS A 157 -5.32 -16.48 -19.51
N LEU A 158 -5.18 -15.67 -20.55
CA LEU A 158 -5.31 -16.06 -21.94
C LEU A 158 -3.93 -16.16 -22.58
N SER A 159 -3.63 -17.29 -23.20
CA SER A 159 -2.44 -17.48 -24.03
C SER A 159 -2.82 -17.34 -25.50
N TYR A 160 -1.99 -16.63 -26.25
CA TYR A 160 -2.11 -16.43 -27.69
C TYR A 160 -0.73 -16.33 -28.34
N ASP A 161 -0.67 -16.53 -29.66
CA ASP A 161 0.56 -16.39 -30.44
C ASP A 161 0.78 -14.91 -30.78
N PRO A 162 1.83 -14.26 -30.25
CA PRO A 162 2.05 -12.84 -30.52
C PRO A 162 2.61 -12.59 -31.93
N GLU A 163 3.08 -13.61 -32.64
CA GLU A 163 3.47 -13.50 -34.06
C GLU A 163 2.23 -13.42 -34.95
N GLU A 164 1.05 -13.79 -34.43
CA GLU A 164 -0.23 -13.73 -35.13
C GLU A 164 -1.13 -12.59 -34.63
N LEU A 165 -1.14 -12.33 -33.32
CA LEU A 165 -2.07 -11.39 -32.68
C LEU A 165 -1.35 -10.33 -31.84
N VAL A 166 -1.89 -9.12 -31.86
CA VAL A 166 -1.51 -8.02 -30.95
C VAL A 166 -2.73 -7.62 -30.15
N PHE A 167 -2.64 -7.67 -28.82
CA PHE A 167 -3.70 -7.18 -27.95
C PHE A 167 -3.88 -5.68 -28.16
N LEU A 168 -5.14 -5.24 -28.33
CA LEU A 168 -5.48 -3.82 -28.48
C LEU A 168 -6.15 -3.29 -27.23
N GLU A 169 -7.25 -3.94 -26.83
CA GLU A 169 -8.12 -3.46 -25.77
C GLU A 169 -9.01 -4.59 -25.23
N ALA A 170 -9.48 -4.43 -24.00
CA ALA A 170 -10.50 -5.28 -23.40
C ALA A 170 -11.55 -4.42 -22.71
N TRP A 171 -12.80 -4.86 -22.79
CA TRP A 171 -13.96 -4.20 -22.21
C TRP A 171 -14.73 -5.18 -21.33
N ARG A 172 -15.44 -4.64 -20.35
CA ARG A 172 -16.31 -5.43 -19.50
C ARG A 172 -17.49 -5.99 -20.30
N GLY A 173 -17.86 -7.24 -20.02
CA GLY A 173 -19.09 -7.83 -20.52
C GLY A 173 -20.32 -7.44 -19.69
N ASP A 174 -21.43 -8.15 -19.88
CA ASP A 174 -22.71 -7.83 -19.29
C ASP A 174 -23.04 -8.62 -18.01
N PHE A 175 -22.18 -9.57 -17.61
CA PHE A 175 -22.49 -10.54 -16.55
C PHE A 175 -22.83 -9.90 -15.20
N PHE A 176 -22.06 -8.89 -14.74
CA PHE A 176 -22.31 -8.19 -13.47
C PHE A 176 -23.34 -7.06 -13.56
N GLY A 177 -23.96 -6.84 -14.72
CA GLY A 177 -24.90 -5.73 -14.92
C GLY A 177 -24.25 -4.34 -14.87
N LYS A 178 -25.06 -3.30 -15.09
CA LYS A 178 -24.60 -1.89 -15.13
C LYS A 178 -24.68 -1.16 -13.79
N ASP A 179 -25.43 -1.70 -12.84
CA ASP A 179 -25.82 -1.02 -11.60
C ASP A 179 -24.97 -1.43 -10.38
N GLU A 180 -24.02 -2.35 -10.55
CA GLU A 180 -23.14 -2.79 -9.47
C GLU A 180 -21.91 -1.87 -9.31
N ILE A 181 -21.47 -1.65 -8.07
CA ILE A 181 -20.23 -0.91 -7.77
C ILE A 181 -19.06 -1.87 -8.06
N LEU A 182 -18.33 -1.63 -9.15
CA LEU A 182 -17.30 -2.53 -9.67
C LEU A 182 -15.93 -1.84 -9.73
N SER A 183 -14.83 -2.58 -9.61
CA SER A 183 -13.47 -1.98 -9.59
C SER A 183 -12.97 -1.46 -10.93
N GLY A 184 -13.59 -1.89 -12.02
CA GLY A 184 -13.09 -1.69 -13.37
C GLY A 184 -12.42 -2.98 -13.86
N ILE A 185 -12.55 -3.28 -15.14
CA ILE A 185 -11.86 -4.43 -15.73
C ILE A 185 -10.36 -4.15 -15.73
N PHE A 186 -9.58 -5.07 -15.16
CA PHE A 186 -8.14 -5.05 -15.24
C PHE A 186 -7.71 -5.91 -16.41
N ALA A 187 -6.96 -5.36 -17.34
CA ALA A 187 -6.33 -6.11 -18.43
C ALA A 187 -4.86 -5.74 -18.48
N LYS A 188 -3.98 -6.75 -18.42
CA LYS A 188 -2.54 -6.57 -18.52
C LYS A 188 -1.99 -7.57 -19.53
N ASP A 189 -1.55 -7.03 -20.66
CA ASP A 189 -0.72 -7.75 -21.61
C ASP A 189 0.74 -7.65 -21.17
N LYS A 190 1.46 -8.78 -21.16
CA LYS A 190 2.90 -8.82 -20.99
C LYS A 190 3.51 -9.54 -22.19
N TYR A 191 3.97 -8.75 -23.15
CA TYR A 191 4.77 -9.19 -24.27
C TYR A 191 6.27 -9.07 -23.93
N GLY A 192 7.07 -10.12 -24.15
CA GLY A 192 8.51 -10.01 -23.93
C GLY A 192 9.33 -11.26 -24.25
N LYS A 193 9.87 -11.32 -25.48
CA LYS A 193 11.03 -12.17 -25.83
C LYS A 193 12.23 -11.91 -24.90
N GLU A 194 12.34 -10.69 -24.37
CA GLU A 194 13.48 -10.18 -23.60
C GLU A 194 13.66 -10.82 -22.21
N TYR A 195 12.64 -11.51 -21.67
CA TYR A 195 12.70 -12.11 -20.33
C TYR A 195 12.40 -13.61 -20.30
N GLY A 196 12.27 -14.28 -21.45
CA GLY A 196 11.91 -15.71 -21.51
C GLY A 196 10.53 -16.02 -20.93
N ILE A 197 9.60 -15.05 -20.97
CA ILE A 197 8.26 -15.18 -20.37
C ILE A 197 7.28 -15.56 -21.48
N GLU A 198 6.44 -16.55 -21.22
CA GLU A 198 5.32 -16.92 -22.09
C GLU A 198 4.38 -15.72 -22.30
N ASN A 199 3.84 -15.56 -23.51
CA ASN A 199 2.94 -14.45 -23.81
C ASN A 199 1.55 -14.75 -23.21
N TRP A 200 1.11 -13.88 -22.31
CA TRP A 200 -0.18 -14.01 -21.67
C TRP A 200 -0.84 -12.66 -21.49
N LEU A 201 -2.16 -12.67 -21.60
CA LEU A 201 -3.06 -11.58 -21.25
C LEU A 201 -3.83 -12.00 -20.00
N VAL A 202 -3.63 -11.26 -18.91
CA VAL A 202 -4.42 -11.44 -17.68
C VAL A 202 -5.55 -10.44 -17.69
N ILE A 203 -6.78 -10.93 -17.50
CA ILE A 203 -7.98 -10.12 -17.42
C ILE A 203 -8.75 -10.50 -16.16
N GLY A 204 -9.26 -9.54 -15.41
CA GLY A 204 -10.06 -9.82 -14.23
C GLY A 204 -10.93 -8.65 -13.80
N ASP A 205 -11.89 -8.94 -12.93
CA ASP A 205 -12.78 -7.96 -12.33
C ASP A 205 -13.31 -8.48 -10.99
N THR A 206 -13.83 -7.57 -10.17
CA THR A 206 -14.38 -7.89 -8.85
C THR A 206 -15.52 -6.96 -8.47
N LEU A 207 -16.49 -7.50 -7.74
CA LEU A 207 -17.51 -6.72 -7.05
C LEU A 207 -16.86 -5.92 -5.90
N ILE A 208 -17.15 -4.63 -5.80
CA ILE A 208 -16.71 -3.82 -4.67
C ILE A 208 -17.78 -3.85 -3.58
N GLY A 209 -17.43 -4.53 -2.48
CA GLY A 209 -18.16 -4.53 -1.23
C GLY A 209 -18.15 -3.18 -0.51
N ASN A 210 -19.23 -2.85 0.21
CA ASN A 210 -19.11 -1.90 1.31
C ASN A 210 -18.56 -2.63 2.54
N TYR A 211 -17.71 -1.98 3.35
CA TYR A 211 -17.00 -2.62 4.47
C TYR A 211 -17.95 -3.20 5.56
N TYR A 212 -19.21 -2.78 5.57
CA TYR A 212 -20.17 -3.07 6.64
C TYR A 212 -21.19 -4.16 6.28
N GLN A 213 -21.23 -4.62 5.03
CA GLN A 213 -22.22 -5.59 4.56
C GLN A 213 -21.57 -6.61 3.64
N HIS A 214 -21.89 -7.88 3.89
CA HIS A 214 -21.59 -8.95 2.94
C HIS A 214 -22.41 -8.73 1.67
N ILE A 215 -21.71 -8.58 0.54
CA ILE A 215 -22.33 -8.51 -0.78
C ILE A 215 -22.27 -9.92 -1.40
N PRO A 216 -23.43 -10.54 -1.71
CA PRO A 216 -23.43 -11.83 -2.41
C PRO A 216 -22.89 -11.64 -3.83
N GLY A 217 -22.29 -12.69 -4.38
CA GLY A 217 -21.90 -12.75 -5.78
C GLY A 217 -23.09 -12.95 -6.71
N VAL A 218 -22.82 -12.87 -8.01
CA VAL A 218 -23.84 -12.98 -9.06
C VAL A 218 -23.95 -14.43 -9.55
N ASN A 219 -25.19 -14.89 -9.72
CA ASN A 219 -25.52 -16.20 -10.28
C ASN A 219 -25.82 -16.09 -11.77
N GLY A 220 -25.47 -17.11 -12.56
CA GLY A 220 -25.99 -17.29 -13.92
C GLY A 220 -24.93 -17.55 -14.98
N SER A 221 -25.21 -17.08 -16.19
CA SER A 221 -24.35 -17.21 -17.36
C SER A 221 -24.31 -15.86 -18.08
N GLY A 222 -23.21 -15.53 -18.74
CA GLY A 222 -23.08 -14.27 -19.47
C GLY A 222 -21.67 -14.00 -19.95
N THR A 223 -21.41 -12.76 -20.35
CA THR A 223 -20.09 -12.33 -20.82
C THR A 223 -19.35 -11.64 -19.68
N LEU A 224 -18.15 -12.13 -19.34
CA LEU A 224 -17.28 -11.50 -18.36
C LEU A 224 -16.49 -10.35 -18.98
N ALA A 225 -15.91 -10.59 -20.16
CA ALA A 225 -15.11 -9.62 -20.88
C ALA A 225 -15.19 -9.84 -22.39
N ILE A 226 -14.95 -8.77 -23.13
CA ILE A 226 -14.77 -8.79 -24.57
C ILE A 226 -13.36 -8.26 -24.84
N VAL A 227 -12.60 -8.94 -25.70
CA VAL A 227 -11.18 -8.68 -25.96
C VAL A 227 -10.97 -8.51 -27.46
N LYS A 228 -10.22 -7.49 -27.84
CA LYS A 228 -9.92 -7.16 -29.23
C LYS A 228 -8.43 -7.31 -29.51
N PHE A 229 -8.12 -8.02 -30.58
CA PHE A 229 -6.77 -8.18 -31.11
C PHE A 229 -6.67 -7.63 -32.53
N ALA A 230 -5.54 -7.05 -32.90
CA ALA A 230 -5.16 -6.87 -34.29
C ALA A 230 -4.52 -8.17 -34.81
N ILE A 231 -4.83 -8.52 -36.05
CA ILE A 231 -4.26 -9.71 -36.70
C ILE A 231 -3.10 -9.28 -37.61
N LYS A 232 -1.90 -9.76 -37.30
CA LYS A 232 -0.71 -9.56 -38.12
C LYS A 232 -0.85 -10.33 -39.43
N ILE A 233 -0.40 -9.76 -40.56
CA ILE A 233 -0.34 -10.51 -41.82
C ILE A 233 0.56 -11.73 -41.59
N PRO A 234 0.01 -12.96 -41.70
CA PRO A 234 0.79 -14.14 -41.38
C PRO A 234 1.73 -14.44 -42.55
N THR A 235 2.94 -14.88 -42.24
CA THR A 235 3.83 -15.51 -43.22
C THR A 235 3.28 -16.87 -43.68
N VAL A 236 2.45 -17.53 -42.86
CA VAL A 236 1.77 -18.79 -43.17
C VAL A 236 0.30 -18.73 -42.70
N PRO A 237 -0.71 -18.97 -43.55
CA PRO A 237 -2.11 -18.92 -43.15
C PRO A 237 -2.40 -19.90 -42.02
N LYS A 238 -2.67 -19.37 -40.82
CA LYS A 238 -3.07 -20.14 -39.65
C LYS A 238 -4.20 -19.42 -38.93
N THR A 239 -5.10 -20.21 -38.37
CA THR A 239 -6.23 -19.70 -37.62
C THR A 239 -5.77 -19.40 -36.19
N PRO A 240 -5.86 -18.14 -35.70
CA PRO A 240 -5.33 -17.79 -34.38
C PRO A 240 -6.03 -18.55 -33.27
N LYS A 241 -5.23 -19.14 -32.37
CA LYS A 241 -5.73 -19.91 -31.23
C LYS A 241 -5.55 -19.11 -29.94
N ILE A 242 -6.63 -19.00 -29.17
CA ILE A 242 -6.64 -18.37 -27.85
C ILE A 242 -7.12 -19.45 -26.87
N VAL A 243 -6.38 -19.67 -25.79
CA VAL A 243 -6.69 -20.69 -24.77
C VAL A 243 -6.54 -20.13 -23.36
N PHE A 244 -7.27 -20.72 -22.41
CA PHE A 244 -7.06 -20.44 -21.00
C PHE A 244 -5.80 -21.15 -20.48
N ASP A 245 -5.12 -20.49 -19.55
CA ASP A 245 -3.93 -20.99 -18.88
C ASP A 245 -4.18 -21.20 -17.37
N GLN A 246 -3.22 -21.86 -16.68
CA GLN A 246 -3.34 -22.41 -15.32
C GLN A 246 -3.61 -21.37 -14.21
N ASP A 247 -3.37 -20.08 -14.45
CA ASP A 247 -3.59 -19.00 -13.46
C ASP A 247 -4.99 -18.36 -13.55
N THR A 248 -5.95 -19.11 -14.09
CA THR A 248 -7.36 -18.72 -14.19
C THR A 248 -8.11 -19.16 -12.94
N PHE A 249 -8.83 -18.25 -12.29
CA PHE A 249 -9.61 -18.55 -11.10
C PHE A 249 -10.93 -17.78 -11.05
N LEU A 250 -11.91 -18.37 -10.35
CA LEU A 250 -13.20 -17.77 -10.06
C LEU A 250 -13.43 -17.89 -8.55
N LEU A 251 -13.69 -16.78 -7.86
CA LEU A 251 -13.92 -16.77 -6.42
C LEU A 251 -15.35 -16.36 -6.11
N ASN A 252 -15.90 -16.99 -5.08
CA ASN A 252 -17.20 -16.65 -4.55
C ASN A 252 -17.14 -15.49 -3.55
N SER A 253 -18.30 -15.06 -3.03
CA SER A 253 -18.40 -13.93 -2.10
C SER A 253 -17.70 -14.16 -0.74
N TYR A 254 -17.29 -15.39 -0.46
CA TYR A 254 -16.49 -15.79 0.70
C TYR A 254 -14.99 -15.90 0.40
N GLY A 255 -14.56 -15.55 -0.82
CA GLY A 255 -13.18 -15.68 -1.28
C GLY A 255 -12.74 -17.12 -1.52
N LYS A 256 -13.68 -18.07 -1.65
CA LYS A 256 -13.38 -19.46 -1.98
C LYS A 256 -13.44 -19.68 -3.48
N GLU A 257 -12.52 -20.47 -3.99
CA GLU A 257 -12.50 -20.83 -5.39
C GLU A 257 -13.72 -21.69 -5.76
N LEU A 258 -14.36 -21.35 -6.87
CA LEU A 258 -15.46 -22.12 -7.43
C LEU A 258 -14.90 -23.37 -8.11
N HIS A 259 -15.35 -24.53 -7.66
CA HIS A 259 -14.96 -25.81 -8.24
C HIS A 259 -15.29 -25.85 -9.74
N SER A 260 -14.38 -26.42 -10.53
CA SER A 260 -14.55 -26.63 -11.97
C SER A 260 -14.65 -25.34 -12.79
N ALA A 261 -13.94 -24.27 -12.39
CA ALA A 261 -13.85 -23.01 -13.12
C ALA A 261 -13.56 -23.16 -14.62
N SER A 262 -12.65 -24.08 -14.98
CA SER A 262 -12.31 -24.38 -16.39
C SER A 262 -13.47 -24.94 -17.21
N SER A 263 -14.45 -25.60 -16.58
CA SER A 263 -15.66 -26.10 -17.25
C SER A 263 -16.75 -25.05 -17.40
N MET A 264 -16.66 -23.97 -16.63
CA MET A 264 -17.63 -22.86 -16.65
C MET A 264 -17.24 -21.78 -17.67
N LEU A 265 -15.98 -21.74 -18.08
CA LEU A 265 -15.43 -20.70 -18.95
C LEU A 265 -15.33 -21.14 -20.40
N SER A 266 -15.64 -20.23 -21.32
CA SER A 266 -15.39 -20.40 -22.75
C SER A 266 -14.86 -19.10 -23.38
N VAL A 267 -14.09 -19.25 -24.46
CA VAL A 267 -13.71 -18.13 -25.34
C VAL A 267 -14.42 -18.33 -26.67
N GLU A 268 -15.21 -17.35 -27.09
CA GLU A 268 -15.98 -17.41 -28.33
C GLU A 268 -15.61 -16.23 -29.24
N ARG A 269 -15.50 -16.49 -30.55
CA ARG A 269 -15.32 -15.43 -31.55
C ARG A 269 -16.64 -14.72 -31.78
N MET A 270 -16.60 -13.40 -31.90
CA MET A 270 -17.75 -12.55 -32.21
C MET A 270 -17.83 -12.21 -33.69
#